data_AF-A0A258W6X4-F1
#
_entry.id   AF-A0A258W6X4-F1
#
_cell.length_a   1.000
_cell.length_b   1.000
_cell.length_c   1.000
_cell.angle_alpha   90.00
_cell.angle_beta   90.00
_cell.angle_gamma   90.00
#
_symmetry.space_group_name_H-M   'P 1'
#
loop_
_entity.id
_entity.type
_entity.pdbx_description
1 polymer ?
#
loop_
_entity_poly.entity_id
_entity_poly.type
_entity_poly.pdbx_seq_one_letter_code
_entity_poly.pdbx_strand_id
1 'polypeptide(L)'
;MRTVEVLPQVQDAAAQALPGLIASGEAPFVVRGLVREWPLVAAGLASAQEARSYLSAHARAVDLPYSVAAPDQGGKLFYDAQMAVNFQMASGRLPDVLARFDAAGDQPTVYLGSIDIHRYFDGLHQANHVPAVPDDALASIWIGNATRI
;
A
#
# COMPACT_ATOMS: atom_id res chain seq x y z
N MET A 1 5.97 18.10 21.37
CA MET A 1 5.22 17.94 20.10
C MET A 1 6.25 17.78 19.00
N ARG A 2 6.31 16.62 18.32
CA ARG A 2 7.15 16.50 17.12
C ARG A 2 6.46 17.29 16.01
N THR A 3 7.12 18.34 15.53
CA THR A 3 6.75 19.03 14.31
C THR A 3 6.74 18.00 13.20
N VAL A 4 5.58 17.73 12.61
CA VAL A 4 5.53 17.04 11.32
C VAL A 4 6.20 18.03 10.36
N GLU A 5 7.38 17.67 9.87
CA GLU A 5 8.00 18.41 8.76
C GLU A 5 6.94 18.52 7.66
N VAL A 6 6.65 19.75 7.26
CA VAL A 6 5.66 20.05 6.23
C VAL A 6 6.01 19.21 5.00
N LEU A 7 5.10 18.34 4.57
CA LEU A 7 5.26 17.58 3.34
C LEU A 7 5.65 18.57 2.22
N PRO A 8 6.71 18.32 1.43
CA PRO A 8 7.35 19.37 0.65
C PRO A 8 6.49 19.87 -0.51
N GLN A 9 7.03 20.84 -1.27
CA GLN A 9 6.39 21.49 -2.42
C GLN A 9 5.50 20.53 -3.23
N VAL A 10 4.21 20.86 -3.25
CA VAL A 10 3.22 20.23 -4.12
C VAL A 10 3.49 20.71 -5.54
N GLN A 11 3.70 19.78 -6.46
CA GLN A 11 3.84 20.08 -7.87
C GLN A 11 2.71 19.40 -8.65
N ASP A 12 2.12 20.13 -9.59
CA ASP A 12 1.37 19.53 -10.68
C ASP A 12 2.36 19.26 -11.80
N ALA A 13 2.59 17.99 -12.11
CA ALA A 13 3.51 17.57 -13.15
C ALA A 13 2.86 16.51 -14.04
N ALA A 14 3.05 16.66 -15.35
CA ALA A 14 2.75 15.59 -16.28
C ALA A 14 3.71 14.42 -16.03
N ALA A 15 3.24 13.18 -16.24
CA ALA A 15 4.05 11.98 -16.01
C ALA A 15 5.41 12.05 -16.72
N GLN A 16 5.46 12.60 -17.93
CA GLN A 16 6.67 12.71 -18.75
C GLN A 16 7.77 13.59 -18.11
N ALA A 17 7.41 14.49 -17.19
CA ALA A 17 8.37 15.34 -16.48
C ALA A 17 9.00 14.62 -15.27
N LEU A 18 8.44 13.50 -14.81
CA LEU A 18 8.90 12.81 -13.60
C LEU A 18 10.37 12.42 -13.61
N PRO A 19 10.95 11.83 -14.68
CA PRO A 19 12.36 11.44 -14.65
C PRO A 19 13.29 12.64 -14.42
N GLY A 20 12.96 13.78 -15.03
CA GLY A 20 13.70 15.03 -14.82
C GLY A 20 13.57 15.54 -13.38
N LEU A 21 12.34 15.59 -12.86
CA LEU A 21 12.06 16.03 -11.48
C LEU A 21 12.75 15.17 -10.43
N ILE A 22 12.78 13.84 -10.64
CA ILE A 22 13.48 12.90 -9.75
C ILE A 22 15.00 13.12 -9.85
N ALA A 23 15.55 13.24 -11.06
CA ALA A 23 16.99 13.40 -11.26
C ALA A 23 17.54 14.74 -10.75
N SER A 24 16.76 15.82 -10.82
CA SER A 24 17.17 17.16 -10.39
C SER A 24 16.72 17.51 -8.96
N GLY A 25 15.95 16.65 -8.30
CA GLY A 25 15.35 16.93 -7.01
C GLY A 25 16.36 16.86 -5.87
N GLU A 26 16.57 17.98 -5.17
CA GLU A 26 17.41 18.02 -3.95
C GLU A 26 16.62 17.75 -2.66
N ALA A 27 15.29 17.76 -2.74
CA ALA A 27 14.38 17.53 -1.63
C ALA A 27 13.21 16.63 -2.08
N PRO A 28 12.55 15.90 -1.16
CA PRO A 28 11.35 15.15 -1.49
C PRO A 28 10.26 16.11 -2.01
N PHE A 29 9.28 15.61 -2.78
CA PHE A 29 8.16 16.41 -3.30
C PHE A 29 6.91 15.54 -3.46
N VAL A 30 5.75 16.19 -3.60
CA VAL A 30 4.46 15.50 -3.84
C VAL A 30 3.92 15.89 -5.21
N VAL A 31 3.64 14.90 -6.06
CA VAL A 31 2.97 15.11 -7.35
C VAL A 31 1.49 14.80 -7.22
N ARG A 32 0.64 15.82 -7.37
CA ARG A 32 -0.82 15.62 -7.31
C ARG A 32 -1.37 15.23 -8.68
N GLY A 33 -2.44 14.44 -8.66
CA GLY A 33 -3.17 14.05 -9.88
C GLY A 33 -2.45 13.08 -10.81
N LEU A 34 -1.19 12.70 -10.53
CA LEU A 34 -0.37 11.84 -11.40
C LEU A 34 -1.07 10.52 -11.78
N VAL A 35 -1.71 9.89 -10.80
CA VAL A 35 -2.32 8.56 -10.93
C VAL A 35 -3.85 8.60 -10.86
N ARG A 36 -4.46 9.78 -11.04
CA ARG A 36 -5.92 9.96 -10.87
C ARG A 36 -6.76 9.07 -11.78
N GLU A 37 -6.20 8.70 -12.94
CA GLU A 37 -6.86 7.87 -13.96
C GLU A 37 -6.66 6.37 -13.73
N TRP A 38 -5.92 5.97 -12.68
CA TRP A 38 -5.72 4.55 -12.38
C TRP A 38 -7.05 3.87 -12.02
N PRO A 39 -7.33 2.67 -12.55
CA PRO A 39 -8.50 1.89 -12.16
C PRO A 39 -8.55 1.59 -10.65
N LEU A 40 -7.41 1.36 -10.01
CA LEU A 40 -7.34 1.17 -8.55
C LEU A 40 -7.75 2.44 -7.78
N VAL A 41 -7.39 3.62 -8.29
CA VAL A 41 -7.79 4.91 -7.69
C VAL A 41 -9.29 5.12 -7.86
N ALA A 42 -9.83 4.86 -9.05
CA ALA A 42 -11.27 4.92 -9.31
C ALA A 42 -12.05 3.96 -8.38
N ALA A 43 -11.58 2.72 -8.21
CA ALA A 43 -12.18 1.75 -7.31
C ALA A 43 -12.13 2.21 -5.84
N GLY A 44 -10.99 2.76 -5.38
CA GLY A 44 -10.84 3.28 -4.02
C GLY A 44 -11.70 4.51 -3.73
N LEU A 45 -11.91 5.38 -4.72
CA LEU A 45 -12.84 6.51 -4.61
C LEU A 45 -14.31 6.06 -4.55
N ALA A 46 -14.64 4.93 -5.17
CA ALA A 46 -15.99 4.35 -5.11
C ALA A 46 -16.27 3.76 -3.71
N SER A 47 -15.39 2.90 -3.19
CA SER A 47 -15.41 2.46 -1.78
C SER A 47 -14.18 1.60 -1.42
N ALA A 48 -13.97 1.38 -0.12
CA ALA A 48 -13.01 0.37 0.36
C ALA A 48 -13.34 -1.05 -0.12
N GLN A 49 -14.63 -1.36 -0.31
CA GLN A 49 -15.04 -2.66 -0.85
C GLN A 49 -14.64 -2.80 -2.32
N GLU A 50 -14.89 -1.79 -3.14
CA GLU A 50 -14.54 -1.79 -4.56
C GLU A 50 -13.03 -1.90 -4.77
N ALA A 51 -12.21 -1.20 -3.97
CA ALA A 51 -10.75 -1.37 -4.01
C ALA A 51 -10.32 -2.81 -3.71
N ARG A 52 -10.91 -3.44 -2.69
CA ARG A 52 -10.60 -4.84 -2.32
C ARG A 52 -11.05 -5.83 -3.39
N SER A 53 -12.23 -5.63 -3.96
CA SER A 53 -12.73 -6.42 -5.09
C SER A 53 -11.80 -6.31 -6.31
N TYR A 54 -11.38 -5.09 -6.65
CA TYR A 54 -10.45 -4.83 -7.75
C TYR A 54 -9.09 -5.53 -7.54
N LEU A 55 -8.52 -5.43 -6.33
CA LEU A 55 -7.27 -6.12 -5.99
C LEU A 55 -7.43 -7.64 -6.03
N SER A 56 -8.56 -8.16 -5.52
CA SER A 56 -8.87 -9.60 -5.53
C SER A 56 -9.01 -10.15 -6.94
N ALA A 57 -9.59 -9.37 -7.86
CA ALA A 57 -9.75 -9.77 -9.26
C ALA A 57 -8.41 -9.93 -10.01
N HIS A 58 -7.37 -9.21 -9.57
CA HIS A 58 -6.02 -9.34 -10.11
C HIS A 58 -5.14 -10.30 -9.29
N ALA A 59 -5.64 -10.83 -8.16
CA ALA A 59 -4.83 -11.64 -7.27
C ALA A 59 -4.53 -13.00 -7.89
N ARG A 60 -3.25 -13.40 -7.84
CA ARG A 60 -2.88 -14.77 -8.15
C ARG A 60 -3.38 -15.72 -7.10
N ALA A 61 -3.57 -16.95 -7.54
CA ALA A 61 -3.86 -18.08 -6.70
C ALA A 61 -2.61 -18.57 -5.91
N VAL A 62 -1.92 -17.68 -5.18
CA VAL A 62 -0.78 -17.99 -4.30
C VAL A 62 -0.93 -17.33 -2.93
N ASP A 63 -0.27 -17.89 -1.92
CA ASP A 63 -0.29 -17.34 -0.56
C ASP A 63 0.76 -16.23 -0.43
N LEU A 64 0.36 -15.10 0.15
CA LEU A 64 1.24 -13.96 0.41
C LEU A 64 1.52 -13.81 1.91
N PRO A 65 2.65 -13.21 2.31
CA PRO A 65 2.94 -12.94 3.71
C PRO A 65 2.20 -11.68 4.20
N TYR A 66 1.79 -11.68 5.46
CA TYR A 66 1.22 -10.50 6.12
C TYR A 66 1.42 -10.54 7.63
N SER A 67 1.36 -9.37 8.26
CA SER A 67 1.44 -9.20 9.71
C SER A 67 0.06 -9.09 10.33
N VAL A 68 -0.10 -9.66 11.52
CA VAL A 68 -1.29 -9.48 12.37
C VAL A 68 -0.87 -9.06 13.77
N ALA A 69 -1.45 -7.97 14.27
CA ALA A 69 -1.33 -7.57 15.67
C ALA A 69 -2.71 -7.57 16.34
N ALA A 70 -2.73 -7.88 17.63
CA ALA A 70 -3.97 -7.86 18.41
C ALA A 70 -4.55 -6.42 18.51
N PRO A 71 -5.87 -6.26 18.66
CA PRO A 71 -6.51 -4.94 18.71
C PRO A 71 -5.96 -4.03 19.82
N ASP A 72 -5.57 -4.63 20.96
CA ASP A 72 -5.01 -3.93 22.13
C ASP A 72 -3.64 -3.28 21.87
N GLN A 73 -2.97 -3.63 20.76
CA GLN A 73 -1.73 -2.99 20.30
C GLN A 73 -1.97 -1.64 19.61
N GLY A 74 -3.23 -1.23 19.43
CA GLY A 74 -3.58 0.11 18.93
C GLY A 74 -3.02 0.43 17.54
N GLY A 75 -2.88 -0.58 16.68
CA GLY A 75 -2.32 -0.41 15.33
C GLY A 75 -0.80 -0.44 15.27
N LYS A 76 -0.07 -0.55 16.40
CA LYS A 76 1.38 -0.46 16.41
C LYS A 76 2.01 -1.82 16.10
N LEU A 77 2.77 -1.93 15.01
CA LEU A 77 3.64 -3.08 14.75
C LEU A 77 5.08 -2.72 15.11
N PHE A 78 5.57 -3.19 16.26
CA PHE A 78 6.87 -2.80 16.79
C PHE A 78 7.43 -3.83 17.80
N TYR A 79 8.59 -3.50 18.37
CA TYR A 79 9.15 -4.20 19.51
C TYR A 79 8.47 -3.79 20.83
N ASP A 80 8.23 -4.74 21.72
CA ASP A 80 7.84 -4.49 23.10
C ASP A 80 9.03 -4.14 23.99
N ALA A 81 8.80 -3.98 25.30
CA ALA A 81 9.86 -3.64 26.26
C ALA A 81 10.92 -4.75 26.43
N GLN A 82 10.61 -5.97 26.01
CA GLN A 82 11.49 -7.13 26.03
C GLN A 82 12.21 -7.33 24.69
N MET A 83 12.05 -6.39 23.74
CA MET A 83 12.57 -6.48 22.37
C MET A 83 11.99 -7.66 21.58
N ALA A 84 10.82 -8.17 21.97
CA ALA A 84 10.05 -9.11 21.16
C ALA A 84 9.11 -8.36 20.22
N VAL A 85 8.81 -8.93 19.05
CA VAL A 85 7.82 -8.35 18.14
C VAL A 85 6.41 -8.52 18.72
N ASN A 86 5.59 -7.47 18.64
CA ASN A 86 4.21 -7.49 19.14
C ASN A 86 3.17 -7.96 18.10
N PHE A 87 3.63 -8.54 16.99
CA PHE A 87 2.81 -9.02 15.89
C PHE A 87 3.27 -10.41 15.44
N GLN A 88 2.38 -11.11 14.76
CA GLN A 88 2.65 -12.42 14.19
C GLN A 88 2.73 -12.34 12.67
N MET A 89 3.63 -13.14 12.09
CA MET A 89 3.67 -13.39 10.66
C MET A 89 2.69 -14.50 10.31
N ALA A 90 1.89 -14.27 9.28
CA ALA A 90 0.97 -15.23 8.73
C ALA A 90 1.08 -15.24 7.19
N SER A 91 0.44 -16.23 6.56
CA SER A 91 0.34 -16.31 5.12
C SER A 91 -1.05 -16.79 4.69
N GLY A 92 -1.53 -16.31 3.55
CA GLY A 92 -2.85 -16.66 3.04
C GLY A 92 -3.17 -16.02 1.70
N ARG A 93 -4.34 -16.37 1.15
CA ARG A 93 -4.84 -15.83 -0.12
C ARG A 93 -5.24 -14.38 0.06
N LEU A 94 -4.93 -13.52 -0.91
CA LEU A 94 -5.29 -12.10 -0.81
C LEU A 94 -6.79 -11.89 -0.52
N PRO A 95 -7.75 -12.55 -1.22
CA PRO A 95 -9.17 -12.34 -0.92
C PRO A 95 -9.55 -12.67 0.53
N ASP A 96 -8.99 -13.76 1.08
CA ASP A 96 -9.24 -14.20 2.46
C ASP A 96 -8.63 -13.23 3.48
N VAL A 97 -7.44 -12.69 3.19
CA VAL A 97 -6.81 -11.67 4.01
C VAL A 97 -7.61 -10.36 3.95
N LEU A 98 -8.09 -9.97 2.77
CA LEU A 98 -8.86 -8.74 2.58
C LEU A 98 -10.25 -8.80 3.24
N ALA A 99 -10.86 -9.98 3.33
CA ALA A 99 -12.14 -10.19 4.03
C ALA A 99 -12.04 -9.89 5.54
N ARG A 100 -10.84 -9.96 6.12
CA ARG A 100 -10.62 -9.64 7.55
C ARG A 100 -10.85 -8.17 7.87
N PHE A 101 -10.76 -7.29 6.87
CA PHE A 101 -11.04 -5.86 7.04
C PHE A 101 -12.53 -5.54 7.21
N ASP A 102 -13.43 -6.51 7.00
CA ASP A 102 -14.88 -6.34 7.19
C ASP A 102 -15.38 -6.71 8.60
N ALA A 103 -14.51 -7.23 9.47
CA ALA A 103 -14.93 -7.70 10.80
C ALA A 103 -15.50 -6.55 11.65
N ALA A 104 -16.70 -6.70 12.22
CA ALA A 104 -17.24 -5.70 13.14
C ALA A 104 -16.53 -5.78 14.51
N GLY A 105 -16.33 -4.63 15.18
CA GLY A 105 -15.79 -4.55 16.54
C GLY A 105 -14.27 -4.29 16.60
N ASP A 106 -13.60 -4.88 17.60
CA ASP A 106 -12.15 -4.79 17.79
C ASP A 106 -11.40 -5.58 16.71
N GLN A 107 -11.18 -4.92 15.57
CA GLN A 107 -10.45 -5.51 14.45
C GLN A 107 -8.96 -5.67 14.79
N PRO A 108 -8.34 -6.82 14.48
CA PRO A 108 -6.89 -6.92 14.54
C PRO A 108 -6.26 -5.97 13.53
N THR A 109 -5.04 -5.51 13.81
CA THR A 109 -4.25 -4.80 12.81
C THR A 109 -3.77 -5.81 11.78
N VAL A 110 -4.08 -5.59 10.52
CA VAL A 110 -3.61 -6.43 9.40
C VAL A 110 -2.79 -5.56 8.48
N TYR A 111 -1.55 -5.98 8.23
CA TYR A 111 -0.60 -5.20 7.44
C TYR A 111 0.17 -6.08 6.45
N LEU A 112 0.06 -5.73 5.18
CA LEU A 112 0.79 -6.31 4.07
C LEU A 112 1.85 -5.28 3.64
N GLY A 113 3.11 -5.58 3.96
CA GLY A 113 4.23 -4.69 3.68
C GLY A 113 5.01 -5.11 2.44
N SER A 114 5.28 -4.16 1.54
CA SER A 114 6.18 -4.33 0.40
C SER A 114 5.86 -5.57 -0.45
N ILE A 115 4.58 -5.83 -0.72
CA ILE A 115 4.14 -6.98 -1.52
C ILE A 115 4.53 -6.74 -2.98
N ASP A 116 5.35 -7.63 -3.54
CA ASP A 116 5.76 -7.61 -4.94
C ASP A 116 4.55 -7.80 -5.88
N ILE A 117 4.24 -6.77 -6.67
CA ILE A 117 3.08 -6.79 -7.55
C ILE A 117 3.20 -7.87 -8.62
N HIS A 118 4.39 -8.05 -9.21
CA HIS A 118 4.61 -9.00 -10.30
C HIS A 118 4.59 -10.45 -9.83
N ARG A 119 4.91 -10.70 -8.56
CA ARG A 119 4.84 -12.03 -7.97
C ARG A 119 3.42 -12.45 -7.62
N TYR A 120 2.63 -11.54 -7.04
CA TYR A 120 1.34 -11.88 -6.41
C TYR A 120 0.10 -11.49 -7.22
N PHE A 121 0.25 -10.76 -8.32
CA PHE A 121 -0.88 -10.30 -9.14
C PHE A 121 -0.65 -10.56 -10.63
N ASP A 122 -1.76 -10.69 -11.36
CA ASP A 122 -1.81 -10.71 -12.81
C ASP A 122 -2.44 -9.42 -13.32
N GLY A 123 -1.76 -8.70 -14.22
CA GLY A 123 -2.30 -7.50 -14.86
C GLY A 123 -2.35 -6.23 -13.99
N LEU A 124 -2.18 -6.32 -12.66
CA LEU A 124 -2.35 -5.19 -11.75
C LEU A 124 -1.38 -4.04 -12.07
N HIS A 125 -0.09 -4.36 -12.25
CA HIS A 125 0.92 -3.37 -12.61
C HIS A 125 0.58 -2.72 -13.95
N GLN A 126 0.28 -3.51 -14.99
CA GLN A 126 -0.02 -3.02 -16.34
C GLN A 126 -1.22 -2.07 -16.34
N ALA A 127 -2.27 -2.38 -15.58
CA ALA A 127 -3.45 -1.54 -15.47
C ALA A 127 -3.23 -0.25 -14.65
N ASN A 128 -2.21 -0.21 -13.79
CA ASN A 128 -1.93 0.89 -12.85
C ASN A 128 -0.47 1.33 -12.96
N HIS A 129 0.04 1.46 -14.18
CA HIS A 129 1.40 1.88 -14.43
C HIS A 129 1.46 3.39 -14.67
N VAL A 130 2.58 4.03 -14.32
CA VAL A 130 2.89 5.40 -14.76
C VAL A 130 3.85 5.30 -15.95
N PRO A 131 3.46 5.67 -17.18
CA PRO A 131 4.28 5.44 -18.39
C PRO A 131 5.70 6.03 -18.37
N ALA A 132 5.99 6.96 -17.48
CA ALA A 132 7.32 7.55 -17.32
C ALA A 132 8.24 6.78 -16.36
N VAL A 133 7.71 5.77 -15.68
CA VAL A 133 8.47 4.86 -14.81
C VAL A 133 8.94 3.68 -15.67
N PRO A 134 10.21 3.27 -15.60
CA PRO A 134 10.69 2.10 -16.33
C PRO A 134 9.93 0.81 -15.97
N ASP A 135 9.74 -0.08 -16.93
CA ASP A 135 9.04 -1.36 -16.71
C ASP A 135 9.79 -2.32 -15.77
N ASP A 136 11.11 -2.15 -15.60
CA ASP A 136 11.97 -2.93 -14.72
C ASP A 136 12.10 -2.33 -13.30
N ALA A 137 11.43 -1.21 -13.03
CA ALA A 137 11.37 -0.64 -11.70
C ALA A 137 10.68 -1.60 -10.73
N LEU A 138 11.19 -1.68 -9.50
CA LEU A 138 10.54 -2.46 -8.45
C LEU A 138 9.15 -1.89 -8.15
N ALA A 139 8.12 -2.72 -8.34
CA ALA A 139 6.74 -2.37 -8.06
C ALA A 139 6.22 -3.17 -6.85
N SER A 140 5.98 -2.48 -5.74
CA SER A 140 5.44 -3.07 -4.51
C SER A 140 4.21 -2.32 -4.01
N ILE A 141 3.30 -3.04 -3.37
CA ILE A 141 2.08 -2.48 -2.76
C ILE A 141 2.06 -2.70 -1.24
N TRP A 142 1.54 -1.70 -0.52
CA TRP A 142 1.25 -1.77 0.90
C TRP A 142 -0.26 -1.73 1.10
N ILE A 143 -0.78 -2.66 1.90
CA ILE A 143 -2.22 -2.78 2.18
C ILE A 143 -2.40 -3.00 3.68
N GLY A 144 -3.29 -2.25 4.32
CA GLY A 144 -3.60 -2.45 5.73
C GLY A 144 -4.75 -1.58 6.21
N ASN A 145 -5.20 -1.83 7.44
CA ASN A 145 -6.11 -0.93 8.17
C ASN A 145 -5.28 0.10 8.95
N ALA A 146 -5.92 0.87 9.83
CA ALA A 146 -5.26 1.90 10.63
C ALA A 146 -4.06 1.32 11.40
N THR A 147 -2.86 1.60 10.86
CA THR A 147 -1.59 1.00 11.28
C THR A 147 -0.58 2.11 11.57
N ARG A 148 0.31 1.88 12.54
CA ARG A 148 1.44 2.73 12.88
C ARG A 148 2.71 1.88 12.97
N ILE A 149 3.79 2.39 12.39
CA ILE A 149 5.12 1.77 12.38
C ILE A 149 6.08 2.72 13.10
#